data_AF-A0A2N2X563-F1
#
_entry.id   AF-A0A2N2X563-F1
#
_cell.length_a   1.000
_cell.length_b   1.000
_cell.length_c   1.000
_cell.angle_alpha   90.00
_cell.angle_beta   90.00
_cell.angle_gamma   90.00
#
_symmetry.space_group_name_H-M   'P 1'
#
loop_
_entity.id
_entity.type
_entity.pdbx_description
1 polymer ?
#
loop_
_entity_poly.entity_id
_entity_poly.type
_entity_poly.pdbx_seq_one_letter_code
_entity_poly.pdbx_strand_id
1 'polypeptide(L)'
;MHLLKYHPFIFALWHEKHERLPEYLLNINILFTSKINFDFILWVFSSHIQHYIDKAQSYFDNGDNKAAGVYLRSAFEFILKRYCFEKVPVLFIADTSKMKTDTFWNAVKKYKTVTPVCGLTPATSTTIDHLITLVLNPLSHHDVNKHEITAEIQSALTVINILKTELNR
;
A
#
# COMPACT_ATOMS: atom_id res chain seq x y z
N MET A 1 14.00 -30.34 6.34
CA MET A 1 13.00 -29.79 7.28
C MET A 1 13.25 -28.28 7.40
N HIS A 2 12.59 -27.47 6.58
CA HIS A 2 12.76 -26.01 6.59
C HIS A 2 11.75 -25.41 7.56
N LEU A 3 12.28 -24.82 8.63
CA LEU A 3 11.54 -23.96 9.55
C LEU A 3 11.09 -22.72 8.76
N LEU A 4 9.78 -22.61 8.50
CA LEU A 4 9.14 -21.34 8.17
C LEU A 4 9.34 -20.43 9.38
N LYS A 5 10.29 -19.49 9.26
CA LYS A 5 10.48 -18.41 10.22
C LYS A 5 9.21 -17.57 10.22
N TYR A 6 8.40 -17.73 11.25
CA TYR A 6 7.26 -16.87 11.51
C TYR A 6 7.71 -15.41 11.58
N HIS A 7 7.00 -14.56 10.85
CA HIS A 7 7.29 -13.15 10.69
C HIS A 7 7.14 -12.40 12.03
N PRO A 8 8.13 -11.59 12.47
CA PRO A 8 8.14 -10.98 13.81
C PRO A 8 6.95 -10.06 14.10
N PHE A 9 6.33 -9.48 13.06
CA PHE A 9 5.13 -8.65 13.20
C PHE A 9 3.86 -9.45 13.56
N ILE A 10 3.76 -10.70 13.11
CA ILE A 10 2.61 -11.57 13.41
C ILE A 10 2.73 -12.14 14.83
N PHE A 11 3.95 -12.43 15.27
CA PHE A 11 4.21 -12.94 16.62
C PHE A 11 3.95 -11.88 17.71
N ALA A 12 4.30 -10.61 17.45
CA ALA A 12 4.11 -9.51 18.39
C ALA A 12 2.64 -9.19 18.70
N LEU A 13 1.74 -9.28 17.70
CA LEU A 13 0.31 -9.04 17.89
C LEU A 13 -0.44 -10.27 18.44
N TRP A 14 0.09 -11.47 18.24
CA TRP A 14 -0.53 -12.72 18.68
C TRP A 14 -0.32 -13.00 20.18
N HIS A 15 0.83 -12.61 20.73
CA HIS A 15 1.19 -12.93 22.13
C HIS A 15 0.43 -12.10 23.19
N GLU A 16 -0.31 -11.08 22.78
CA GLU A 16 -1.00 -10.17 23.70
C GLU A 16 -2.37 -10.70 24.19
N LYS A 17 -2.91 -11.79 23.61
CA LYS A 17 -4.33 -12.13 23.89
C LYS A 17 -4.76 -13.58 24.14
N HIS A 18 -3.94 -14.62 24.00
CA HIS A 18 -4.47 -15.99 24.16
C HIS A 18 -3.57 -16.97 24.92
N GLU A 19 -4.08 -17.44 26.06
CA GLU A 19 -3.61 -18.63 26.78
C GLU A 19 -3.93 -19.92 26.00
N ARG A 20 -3.01 -20.88 26.11
CA ARG A 20 -2.84 -22.15 25.38
C ARG A 20 -4.11 -22.96 25.03
N LEU A 21 -4.21 -23.38 23.76
CA LEU A 21 -5.14 -24.40 23.27
C LEU A 21 -4.40 -25.68 22.79
N PRO A 22 -5.05 -26.87 22.80
CA PRO A 22 -4.43 -28.17 22.48
C PRO A 22 -4.08 -28.43 21.00
N GLU A 23 -3.05 -29.27 20.77
CA GLU A 23 -2.29 -29.48 19.51
C GLU A 23 -3.07 -29.91 18.25
N TYR A 24 -4.20 -30.60 18.38
CA TYR A 24 -4.97 -31.03 17.19
C TYR A 24 -5.96 -29.96 16.70
N LEU A 25 -6.36 -29.03 17.57
CA LEU A 25 -7.09 -27.82 17.16
C LEU A 25 -6.15 -26.76 16.63
N LEU A 26 -4.85 -26.80 16.95
CA LEU A 26 -3.86 -25.86 16.44
C LEU A 26 -3.84 -25.83 14.90
N ASN A 27 -3.92 -26.95 14.17
CA ASN A 27 -3.83 -26.90 12.70
C ASN A 27 -5.08 -26.31 12.00
N ILE A 28 -6.29 -26.63 12.48
CA ILE A 28 -7.54 -26.07 11.93
C ILE A 28 -7.70 -24.62 12.39
N ASN A 29 -7.37 -24.32 13.64
CA ASN A 29 -7.42 -22.98 14.18
C ASN A 29 -6.30 -22.11 13.58
N ILE A 30 -5.13 -22.61 13.22
CA ILE A 30 -4.06 -21.87 12.50
C ILE A 30 -4.51 -21.53 11.08
N LEU A 31 -5.16 -22.43 10.33
CA LEU A 31 -5.67 -22.12 9.00
C LEU A 31 -6.85 -21.13 9.06
N PHE A 32 -7.74 -21.29 10.04
CA PHE A 32 -8.88 -20.39 10.23
C PHE A 32 -8.46 -19.03 10.79
N THR A 33 -7.54 -18.98 11.76
CA THR A 33 -6.95 -17.74 12.30
C THR A 33 -5.99 -17.09 11.32
N SER A 34 -5.23 -17.81 10.50
CA SER A 34 -4.40 -17.18 9.46
C SER A 34 -5.25 -16.55 8.38
N LYS A 35 -6.37 -17.17 7.99
CA LYS A 35 -7.33 -16.57 7.06
C LYS A 35 -8.09 -15.39 7.69
N ILE A 36 -8.58 -15.52 8.92
CA ILE A 36 -9.25 -14.41 9.66
C ILE A 36 -8.26 -13.27 9.93
N ASN A 37 -7.01 -13.55 10.30
CA ASN A 37 -5.98 -12.54 10.48
C ASN A 37 -5.63 -11.88 9.15
N PHE A 38 -5.60 -12.64 8.04
CA PHE A 38 -5.39 -12.07 6.71
C PHE A 38 -6.56 -11.19 6.27
N ASP A 39 -7.80 -11.64 6.44
CA ASP A 39 -9.01 -10.86 6.11
C ASP A 39 -9.13 -9.61 7.01
N PHE A 40 -8.75 -9.72 8.29
CA PHE A 40 -8.68 -8.59 9.22
C PHE A 40 -7.56 -7.60 8.84
N ILE A 41 -6.36 -8.08 8.52
CA ILE A 41 -5.24 -7.27 8.03
C ILE A 41 -5.63 -6.57 6.72
N LEU A 42 -6.31 -7.27 5.81
CA LEU A 42 -6.82 -6.73 4.55
C LEU A 42 -7.84 -5.61 4.80
N TRP A 43 -8.78 -5.82 5.70
CA TRP A 43 -9.79 -4.83 6.09
C TRP A 43 -9.17 -3.60 6.75
N VAL A 44 -8.19 -3.79 7.63
CA VAL A 44 -7.38 -2.70 8.20
C VAL A 44 -6.69 -1.95 7.07
N PHE A 45 -6.01 -2.61 6.14
CA PHE A 45 -5.36 -1.91 5.03
C PHE A 45 -6.32 -1.13 4.13
N SER A 46 -7.47 -1.71 3.77
CA SER A 46 -8.48 -1.04 2.93
C SER A 46 -9.07 0.20 3.60
N SER A 47 -9.36 0.13 4.90
CA SER A 47 -9.86 1.29 5.66
C SER A 47 -8.82 2.41 5.77
N HIS A 48 -7.53 2.08 5.88
CA HIS A 48 -6.44 3.06 5.92
C HIS A 48 -6.25 3.76 4.57
N ILE A 49 -6.34 3.02 3.45
CA ILE A 49 -6.24 3.61 2.12
C ILE A 49 -7.34 4.65 1.91
N GLN A 50 -8.59 4.31 2.23
CA GLN A 50 -9.70 5.26 2.09
C GLN A 50 -9.54 6.47 3.01
N HIS A 51 -9.16 6.25 4.27
CA HIS A 51 -8.89 7.33 5.23
C HIS A 51 -7.87 8.36 4.69
N TYR A 52 -6.78 7.88 4.08
CA TYR A 52 -5.77 8.78 3.51
C TYR A 52 -6.26 9.53 2.27
N ILE A 53 -7.06 8.89 1.41
CA ILE A 53 -7.68 9.57 0.26
C ILE A 53 -8.66 10.64 0.74
N ASP A 54 -9.49 10.34 1.75
CA ASP A 54 -10.46 11.28 2.30
C ASP A 54 -9.76 12.48 2.96
N LYS A 55 -8.67 12.23 3.72
CA LYS A 55 -7.83 13.29 4.27
C LYS A 55 -7.22 14.14 3.16
N ALA A 56 -6.66 13.52 2.12
CA ALA A 56 -6.08 14.24 1.00
C ALA A 56 -7.10 15.15 0.32
N GLN A 57 -8.32 14.65 0.06
CA GLN A 57 -9.40 15.44 -0.51
C GLN A 57 -9.77 16.61 0.39
N SER A 58 -9.93 16.37 1.70
CA SER A 58 -10.24 17.43 2.66
C SER A 58 -9.17 18.54 2.71
N TYR A 59 -7.88 18.19 2.67
CA TYR A 59 -6.82 19.21 2.62
C TYR A 59 -6.81 19.97 1.29
N PHE A 60 -7.03 19.27 0.18
CA PHE A 60 -7.14 19.89 -1.14
C PHE A 60 -8.30 20.88 -1.23
N ASP A 61 -9.48 20.50 -0.74
CA ASP A 61 -10.68 21.36 -0.71
C ASP A 61 -10.48 22.63 0.15
N ASN A 62 -9.60 22.55 1.15
CA ASN A 62 -9.19 23.67 1.99
C ASN A 62 -8.00 24.47 1.42
N GLY A 63 -7.51 24.13 0.23
CA GLY A 63 -6.37 24.78 -0.43
C GLY A 63 -4.99 24.39 0.09
N ASP A 64 -4.88 23.40 0.98
CA ASP A 64 -3.61 22.88 1.51
C ASP A 64 -3.09 21.71 0.65
N ASN A 65 -2.54 22.08 -0.51
CA ASN A 65 -1.97 21.12 -1.46
C ASN A 65 -0.78 20.33 -0.88
N LYS A 66 -0.04 20.93 0.06
CA LYS A 66 1.11 20.28 0.70
C LYS A 66 0.65 19.11 1.56
N ALA A 67 -0.31 19.36 2.44
CA ALA A 67 -0.88 18.30 3.27
C ALA A 67 -1.57 17.24 2.40
N ALA A 68 -2.32 17.66 1.38
CA ALA A 68 -2.96 16.74 0.43
C ALA A 68 -1.94 15.77 -0.21
N GLY A 69 -0.80 16.29 -0.70
CA GLY A 69 0.27 15.48 -1.27
C GLY A 69 0.87 14.45 -0.30
N VAL A 70 1.07 14.83 0.97
CA VAL A 70 1.57 13.91 2.01
C VAL A 70 0.62 12.72 2.17
N TYR A 71 -0.69 12.97 2.25
CA TYR A 71 -1.69 11.92 2.42
C TYR A 71 -1.86 11.05 1.18
N LEU A 72 -1.79 11.63 -0.04
CA LEU A 72 -1.83 10.86 -1.29
C LEU A 72 -0.65 9.90 -1.40
N ARG A 73 0.52 10.34 -0.95
CA ARG A 73 1.70 9.49 -0.92
C ARG A 73 1.53 8.33 0.05
N SER A 74 0.99 8.56 1.24
CA SER A 74 0.66 7.48 2.17
C SER A 74 -0.32 6.49 1.54
N ALA A 75 -1.40 6.97 0.91
CA ALA A 75 -2.35 6.11 0.21
C ALA A 75 -1.66 5.25 -0.87
N PHE A 76 -0.80 5.84 -1.69
CA PHE A 76 -0.03 5.14 -2.71
C PHE A 76 0.84 4.01 -2.12
N GLU A 77 1.61 4.32 -1.08
CA GLU A 77 2.47 3.34 -0.42
C GLU A 77 1.68 2.17 0.16
N PHE A 78 0.53 2.44 0.78
CA PHE A 78 -0.34 1.41 1.33
C PHE A 78 -0.96 0.52 0.25
N ILE A 79 -1.41 1.09 -0.86
CA ILE A 79 -1.92 0.33 -2.02
C ILE A 79 -0.86 -0.65 -2.51
N LEU A 80 0.37 -0.16 -2.72
CA LEU A 80 1.46 -0.99 -3.23
C LEU A 80 1.90 -2.08 -2.25
N LYS A 81 2.05 -1.76 -0.97
CA LYS A 81 2.42 -2.75 0.06
C LYS A 81 1.41 -3.87 0.13
N ARG A 82 0.12 -3.54 0.14
CA ARG A 82 -0.96 -4.53 0.18
C ARG A 82 -0.93 -5.42 -1.07
N TYR A 83 -0.93 -4.83 -2.26
CA TYR A 83 -0.93 -5.60 -3.50
C TYR A 83 0.31 -6.50 -3.64
N CYS A 84 1.49 -5.99 -3.27
CA CYS A 84 2.71 -6.77 -3.29
C CYS A 84 2.71 -7.89 -2.26
N PHE A 85 2.15 -7.66 -1.06
CA PHE A 85 2.02 -8.71 -0.05
C PHE A 85 1.20 -9.91 -0.55
N GLU A 86 0.19 -9.65 -1.39
CA GLU A 86 -0.71 -10.67 -1.89
C GLU A 86 -0.24 -11.35 -3.17
N LYS A 87 0.26 -10.58 -4.15
CA LYS A 87 0.37 -11.05 -5.55
C LYS A 87 1.76 -10.94 -6.14
N VAL A 88 2.58 -9.99 -5.67
CA VAL A 88 3.86 -9.67 -6.32
C VAL A 88 5.02 -10.09 -5.43
N PRO A 89 5.88 -11.02 -5.86
CA PRO A 89 7.07 -11.36 -5.08
C PRO A 89 8.01 -10.16 -5.00
N VAL A 90 8.18 -9.63 -3.78
CA VAL A 90 9.14 -8.55 -3.46
C VAL A 90 10.08 -9.06 -2.38
N LEU A 91 11.38 -8.76 -2.52
CA LEU A 91 12.35 -9.07 -1.49
C LEU A 91 12.04 -8.23 -0.25
N PHE A 92 11.49 -8.88 0.78
CA PHE A 92 11.15 -8.22 2.02
C PHE A 92 12.40 -8.08 2.90
N ILE A 93 12.73 -6.85 3.29
CA ILE A 93 13.84 -6.54 4.19
C ILE A 93 13.24 -6.36 5.59
N ALA A 94 13.79 -7.05 6.59
CA ALA A 94 13.29 -6.98 7.97
C ALA A 94 13.29 -5.55 8.53
N ASP A 95 14.26 -4.75 8.12
CA ASP A 95 14.28 -3.31 8.35
C ASP A 95 13.35 -2.60 7.35
N THR A 96 12.11 -2.38 7.77
CA THR A 96 11.07 -1.77 6.94
C THR A 96 11.38 -0.33 6.55
N SER A 97 12.25 0.37 7.28
CA SER A 97 12.68 1.73 6.96
C SER A 97 13.50 1.80 5.66
N LYS A 98 14.10 0.68 5.26
CA LYS A 98 14.89 0.56 4.02
C LYS A 98 14.05 0.18 2.81
N MET A 99 12.78 -0.17 3.00
CA MET A 99 11.88 -0.51 1.90
C MET A 99 11.28 0.76 1.31
N LYS A 100 11.76 1.13 0.12
CA LYS A 100 11.31 2.33 -0.59
C LYS A 100 10.05 2.04 -1.41
N THR A 101 9.18 3.03 -1.52
CA THR A 101 7.96 2.97 -2.36
C THR A 101 8.29 2.56 -3.81
N ASP A 102 9.38 3.09 -4.37
CA ASP A 102 9.86 2.76 -5.72
C ASP A 102 10.16 1.27 -5.91
N THR A 103 10.65 0.58 -4.87
CA THR A 103 10.91 -0.85 -4.93
C THR A 103 9.62 -1.63 -5.19
N PHE A 104 8.55 -1.28 -4.47
CA PHE A 104 7.23 -1.89 -4.70
C PHE A 104 6.67 -1.51 -6.06
N TRP A 105 6.76 -0.24 -6.44
CA TRP A 105 6.23 0.23 -7.71
C TRP A 105 6.88 -0.47 -8.91
N ASN A 106 8.21 -0.56 -8.91
CA ASN A 106 8.96 -1.25 -9.95
C ASN A 106 8.62 -2.75 -9.99
N ALA A 107 8.38 -3.37 -8.83
CA ALA A 107 7.93 -4.75 -8.78
C ALA A 107 6.55 -4.95 -9.41
N VAL A 108 5.58 -4.07 -9.13
CA VAL A 108 4.25 -4.12 -9.76
C VAL A 108 4.33 -3.94 -11.28
N LYS A 109 5.13 -2.97 -11.75
CA LYS A 109 5.36 -2.77 -13.21
C LYS A 109 5.97 -4.01 -13.86
N LYS A 110 6.99 -4.61 -13.24
CA LYS A 110 7.58 -5.87 -13.70
C LYS A 110 6.58 -7.03 -13.68
N TYR A 111 5.74 -7.11 -12.65
CA TYR A 111 4.71 -8.14 -12.55
C TYR A 111 3.69 -8.03 -13.68
N LYS A 112 3.29 -6.81 -14.08
CA LYS A 112 2.39 -6.59 -15.21
C LYS A 112 2.94 -7.16 -16.53
N THR A 113 4.25 -7.12 -16.77
CA THR A 113 4.82 -7.65 -18.02
C THR A 113 4.80 -9.17 -18.10
N VAL A 114 4.87 -9.86 -16.95
CA VAL A 114 4.84 -11.32 -16.87
C VAL A 114 3.46 -11.89 -16.55
N THR A 115 2.52 -11.06 -16.10
CA THR A 115 1.18 -11.48 -15.68
C THR A 115 0.11 -10.56 -16.30
N PRO A 116 -0.51 -10.98 -17.43
CA PRO A 116 -1.50 -10.17 -18.15
C PRO A 116 -2.73 -9.79 -17.31
N VAL A 117 -3.11 -10.65 -16.35
CA VAL A 117 -4.25 -10.43 -15.42
C VAL A 117 -4.00 -9.37 -14.36
N CYS A 118 -2.78 -8.82 -14.26
CA CYS A 118 -2.51 -7.65 -13.43
C CYS A 118 -3.40 -6.47 -13.90
N GLY A 119 -4.24 -5.95 -13.02
CA GLY A 119 -5.23 -4.92 -13.34
C GLY A 119 -4.64 -3.56 -13.71
N LEU A 120 -3.33 -3.36 -13.51
CA LEU A 120 -2.65 -2.11 -13.82
C LEU A 120 -2.74 -1.77 -15.31
N THR A 121 -3.30 -0.60 -15.63
CA THR A 121 -3.38 -0.11 -17.01
C THR A 121 -2.15 0.71 -17.41
N PRO A 122 -1.78 0.75 -18.70
CA PRO A 122 -0.67 1.60 -19.17
C PRO A 122 -0.90 3.09 -18.89
N ALA A 123 -2.14 3.57 -19.01
CA ALA A 123 -2.51 4.95 -18.70
C ALA A 123 -2.23 5.29 -17.24
N THR A 124 -2.71 4.45 -16.31
CA THR A 124 -2.46 4.60 -14.87
C THR A 124 -0.96 4.58 -14.55
N SER A 125 -0.21 3.65 -15.14
CA SER A 125 1.25 3.57 -14.92
C SER A 125 1.98 4.84 -15.38
N THR A 126 1.66 5.35 -16.58
CA THR A 126 2.29 6.57 -17.11
C THR A 126 1.98 7.79 -16.26
N THR A 127 0.72 7.95 -15.84
CA THR A 127 0.31 9.05 -14.96
C THR A 127 1.00 8.98 -13.60
N ILE A 128 1.12 7.79 -13.00
CA ILE A 128 1.84 7.61 -11.74
C ILE A 128 3.33 7.91 -11.89
N ASP A 129 3.99 7.44 -12.95
CA ASP A 129 5.42 7.72 -13.17
C ASP A 129 5.68 9.23 -13.27
N HIS A 130 4.78 9.98 -13.91
CA HIS A 130 4.82 11.44 -13.92
C HIS A 130 4.59 12.05 -12.53
N LEU A 131 3.56 11.60 -11.80
CA LEU A 131 3.22 12.16 -10.49
C LEU A 131 4.21 11.77 -9.38
N ILE A 132 5.01 10.71 -9.54
CA ILE A 132 6.11 10.39 -8.63
C ILE A 132 7.14 11.51 -8.62
N THR A 133 7.45 12.15 -9.75
CA THR A 133 8.45 13.22 -9.76
C THR A 133 7.94 14.51 -9.09
N LEU A 134 6.62 14.67 -8.95
CA LEU A 134 5.98 15.91 -8.50
C LEU A 134 5.35 15.81 -7.11
N VAL A 135 4.54 14.79 -6.86
CA VAL A 135 3.63 14.69 -5.70
C VAL A 135 3.90 13.46 -4.83
N LEU A 136 4.19 12.31 -5.43
CA LEU A 136 4.21 11.02 -4.72
C LEU A 136 5.59 10.62 -4.17
N ASN A 137 6.65 11.41 -4.42
CA ASN A 137 8.00 11.22 -3.89
C ASN A 137 8.29 12.22 -2.74
N PRO A 138 8.80 11.78 -1.57
CA PRO A 138 9.13 12.67 -0.44
C PRO A 138 10.15 13.75 -0.77
N LEU A 139 11.05 13.42 -1.70
CA LEU A 139 12.22 14.21 -2.05
C LEU A 139 11.92 15.15 -3.23
N SER A 140 10.67 15.22 -3.67
CA SER A 140 10.29 16.24 -4.64
C SER A 140 10.43 17.61 -3.98
N HIS A 141 11.48 18.34 -4.37
CA HIS A 141 11.77 19.71 -3.92
C HIS A 141 10.89 20.75 -4.61
N HIS A 142 9.81 20.34 -5.27
CA HIS A 142 8.86 21.26 -5.86
C HIS A 142 8.24 22.12 -4.75
N ASP A 143 8.26 23.44 -4.96
CA ASP A 143 7.70 24.40 -4.02
C ASP A 143 6.18 24.25 -3.99
N VAL A 144 5.71 23.44 -3.04
CA VAL A 144 4.30 23.12 -2.77
C VAL A 144 3.41 24.32 -2.46
N ASN A 145 3.99 25.51 -2.29
CA ASN A 145 3.25 26.77 -2.14
C ASN A 145 2.89 27.42 -3.49
N LYS A 146 3.44 26.95 -4.61
CA LYS A 146 3.05 27.43 -5.93
C LYS A 146 1.68 26.88 -6.33
N HIS A 147 0.85 27.73 -6.92
CA HIS A 147 -0.40 27.35 -7.61
C HIS A 147 -0.19 26.29 -8.71
N GLU A 148 1.05 26.07 -9.14
CA GLU A 148 1.49 25.10 -10.14
C GLU A 148 1.39 23.62 -9.71
N ILE A 149 0.91 23.31 -8.50
CA ILE A 149 0.76 21.91 -8.03
C ILE A 149 -0.71 21.49 -7.84
N THR A 150 -1.67 22.42 -7.90
CA THR A 150 -3.09 22.11 -7.69
C THR A 150 -3.63 21.10 -8.71
N ALA A 151 -3.25 21.23 -9.99
CA ALA A 151 -3.70 20.32 -11.04
C ALA A 151 -3.11 18.90 -10.86
N GLU A 152 -1.89 18.83 -10.34
CA GLU A 152 -1.12 17.63 -10.05
C GLU A 152 -1.69 16.91 -8.82
N ILE A 153 -2.08 17.64 -7.77
CA ILE A 153 -2.81 17.05 -6.62
C ILE A 153 -4.16 16.49 -7.08
N GLN A 154 -4.92 17.23 -7.88
CA GLN A 154 -6.21 16.75 -8.41
C GLN A 154 -6.02 15.51 -9.30
N SER A 155 -4.98 15.50 -10.14
CA SER A 155 -4.62 14.35 -10.96
C SER A 155 -4.20 13.16 -10.09
N ALA A 156 -3.46 13.41 -9.01
CA ALA A 156 -3.06 12.41 -8.03
C ALA A 156 -4.25 11.82 -7.27
N LEU A 157 -5.19 12.63 -6.78
CA LEU A 157 -6.46 12.17 -6.20
C LEU A 157 -7.21 11.21 -7.14
N THR A 158 -7.28 11.58 -8.41
CA THR A 158 -7.99 10.80 -9.44
C THR A 158 -7.27 9.47 -9.68
N VAL A 159 -5.97 9.50 -9.99
CA VAL A 159 -5.23 8.27 -10.34
C VAL A 159 -5.06 7.34 -9.14
N ILE A 160 -4.95 7.84 -7.91
CA ILE A 160 -4.86 6.99 -6.71
C ILE A 160 -6.19 6.26 -6.46
N ASN A 161 -7.34 6.89 -6.73
CA ASN A 161 -8.63 6.18 -6.68
C ASN A 161 -8.76 5.11 -7.77
N ILE A 162 -8.28 5.40 -8.98
CA ILE A 162 -8.23 4.43 -10.08
C ILE A 162 -7.32 3.26 -9.71
N LEU A 163 -6.08 3.55 -9.28
CA LEU A 163 -5.09 2.56 -8.88
C LEU A 163 -5.60 1.66 -7.74
N LYS A 164 -6.24 2.26 -6.72
CA LYS A 164 -6.90 1.53 -5.64
C LYS A 164 -7.85 0.49 -6.21
N THR A 165 -8.64 0.83 -7.22
CA THR A 165 -9.61 -0.08 -7.84
C THR A 165 -8.94 -1.12 -8.73
N GLU A 166 -7.94 -0.73 -9.52
CA GLU A 166 -7.16 -1.62 -10.40
C GLU A 166 -6.42 -2.71 -9.60
N LEU A 167 -5.91 -2.37 -8.41
CA LEU A 167 -5.12 -3.24 -7.55
C LEU A 167 -5.88 -3.79 -6.34
N ASN A 168 -7.22 -3.68 -6.31
CA ASN A 168 -8.09 -4.30 -5.30
C ASN A 168 -8.87 -5.51 -5.82
N ARG A 169 -8.34 -6.15 -6.86
CA ARG A 169 -8.85 -7.40 -7.43
C ARG A 169 -7.87 -8.51 -7.14
#